data_AF-A0A256ZLH7-F1
#
_entry.id   AF-A0A256ZLH7-F1
#
_cell.length_a   1.000
_cell.length_b   1.000
_cell.length_c   1.000
_cell.angle_alpha   90.00
_cell.angle_beta   90.00
_cell.angle_gamma   90.00
#
_symmetry.space_group_name_H-M   'P 1'
#
loop_
_entity.id
_entity.type
_entity.pdbx_description
1 polymer ?
#
loop_
_entity_poly.entity_id
_entity_poly.type
_entity_poly.pdbx_seq_one_letter_code
_entity_poly.pdbx_strand_id
1 'polypeptide(L)'
;MDEMVLENAAEKENKRNILYIIGFVVAVIFLYLSITNLDHMKPGIEYRYVCPDGSIVGKASSCILPEPEVIIKEINRPCNESIVYVENYTLTIYVCENGSVVSNISECVTTTSTTSTTTTTLEFNSDCVKLGCPRGTEYVGSKKRREYYGCKCYISRYMINETDRLCFESIQAAESFVYDGNKTLEPCKICLEDV
;
A
#
# COMPACT_ATOMS: atom_id res chain seq x y z
N MET A 1 68.59 28.04 -36.39
CA MET A 1 68.12 28.14 -34.98
C MET A 1 66.60 28.04 -34.88
N ASP A 2 65.85 28.41 -35.92
CA ASP A 2 64.37 28.38 -35.90
C ASP A 2 63.76 26.98 -35.94
N GLU A 3 64.45 25.99 -36.51
CA GLU A 3 63.95 24.60 -36.61
C GLU A 3 63.82 23.91 -35.23
N MET A 4 64.80 24.13 -34.34
CA MET A 4 64.76 23.64 -32.95
C MET A 4 63.66 24.30 -32.11
N VAL A 5 63.21 25.51 -32.46
CA VAL A 5 62.16 26.21 -31.70
C VAL A 5 60.78 25.66 -32.08
N LEU A 6 60.57 25.30 -33.35
CA LEU A 6 59.32 24.70 -33.82
C LEU A 6 59.10 23.29 -33.23
N GLU A 7 60.16 22.48 -33.17
CA GLU A 7 60.07 21.10 -32.67
C GLU A 7 59.67 21.06 -31.18
N ASN A 8 60.23 21.97 -30.37
CA ASN A 8 59.89 22.12 -28.96
C ASN A 8 58.45 22.61 -28.72
N ALA A 9 57.88 23.39 -29.64
CA ALA A 9 56.50 23.88 -29.53
C ALA A 9 55.48 22.75 -29.81
N ALA A 10 55.73 21.93 -30.83
CA ALA A 10 54.90 20.78 -31.17
C ALA A 10 54.92 19.72 -30.06
N GLU A 11 56.09 19.45 -29.46
CA GLU A 11 56.20 18.51 -28.35
C GLU A 11 55.40 18.98 -27.11
N LYS A 12 55.44 20.28 -26.81
CA LYS A 12 54.70 20.87 -25.68
C LYS A 12 53.19 20.81 -25.88
N GLU A 13 52.72 21.02 -27.11
CA GLU A 13 51.30 20.91 -27.45
C GLU A 13 50.81 19.46 -27.37
N ASN A 14 51.60 18.51 -27.86
CA ASN A 14 51.28 17.09 -27.79
C ASN A 14 51.18 16.60 -26.33
N LYS A 15 52.13 16.99 -25.46
CA LYS A 15 52.09 16.65 -24.02
C LYS A 15 50.83 17.18 -23.33
N ARG A 16 50.41 18.39 -23.67
CA ARG A 16 49.19 19.00 -23.13
C ARG A 16 47.93 18.27 -23.60
N ASN A 17 47.87 17.88 -24.88
CA ASN A 17 46.75 17.11 -25.41
C ASN A 17 46.66 15.72 -24.76
N ILE A 18 47.79 15.04 -24.55
CA ILE A 18 47.85 13.77 -23.83
C ILE A 18 47.32 13.94 -22.39
N LEU A 19 47.70 15.01 -21.69
CA LEU A 19 47.21 15.28 -20.34
C LEU A 19 45.68 15.46 -20.31
N TYR A 20 45.11 16.17 -21.29
CA TYR A 20 43.67 16.36 -21.40
C TYR A 20 42.93 15.06 -21.67
N ILE A 21 43.46 14.21 -22.55
CA ILE A 21 42.87 12.90 -22.85
C ILE A 21 42.87 12.02 -21.59
N ILE A 22 43.99 11.97 -20.86
CA ILE A 22 44.07 11.21 -19.60
C ILE A 22 43.07 11.75 -18.58
N GLY A 23 43.00 13.07 -18.39
CA GLY A 23 42.06 13.71 -17.47
C GLY A 23 40.60 13.40 -17.80
N PHE A 24 40.24 13.42 -19.09
CA PHE A 24 38.90 13.07 -19.56
C PHE A 24 38.56 11.60 -19.29
N VAL A 25 39.46 10.67 -19.61
CA VAL A 25 39.26 9.23 -19.38
C VAL A 25 39.06 8.94 -17.89
N VAL A 26 39.86 9.55 -17.02
CA VAL A 26 39.71 9.40 -15.56
C VAL A 26 38.34 9.93 -15.10
N ALA A 27 37.92 11.11 -15.57
CA ALA A 27 36.61 11.67 -15.21
C ALA A 27 35.44 10.77 -15.65
N VAL A 28 35.50 10.19 -16.86
CA VAL A 28 34.49 9.25 -17.36
C VAL A 28 34.43 7.97 -16.52
N ILE A 29 35.59 7.43 -16.11
CA ILE A 29 35.64 6.25 -15.23
C ILE A 29 35.01 6.57 -13.87
N PHE A 30 35.34 7.71 -13.26
CA PHE A 30 34.74 8.13 -11.98
C PHE A 30 33.22 8.32 -12.09
N LEU A 31 32.74 8.91 -13.19
CA LEU A 31 31.31 9.07 -13.44
C LEU A 31 30.61 7.71 -13.57
N TYR A 32 31.20 6.77 -14.32
CA TYR A 32 30.68 5.41 -14.47
C TYR A 32 30.63 4.65 -13.14
N LEU A 33 31.69 4.73 -12.33
CA LEU A 33 31.72 4.12 -10.99
C LEU A 33 30.68 4.76 -10.04
N SER A 34 30.42 6.06 -10.17
CA SER A 34 29.41 6.74 -9.37
C SER A 34 27.99 6.29 -9.74
N ILE A 35 27.72 6.10 -11.03
CA ILE A 35 26.42 5.63 -11.52
C ILE A 35 26.17 4.17 -11.11
N THR A 36 27.17 3.30 -11.27
CA THR A 36 27.03 1.87 -10.90
C THR A 36 26.83 1.65 -9.40
N ASN A 37 27.43 2.49 -8.54
CA ASN A 37 27.15 2.46 -7.10
C ASN A 37 25.74 2.92 -6.74
N LEU A 38 25.10 3.75 -7.58
CA LEU A 38 23.73 4.21 -7.35
C LEU A 38 22.69 3.10 -7.59
N ASP A 39 22.93 2.20 -8.54
CA ASP A 39 22.04 1.07 -8.83
C ASP A 39 22.00 0.03 -7.69
N HIS A 40 23.05 -0.05 -6.86
CA HIS A 40 23.08 -0.91 -5.69
C HIS A 40 22.30 -0.37 -4.49
N MET A 41 21.79 0.86 -4.56
CA MET A 41 20.87 1.43 -3.54
C MET A 41 19.40 1.33 -3.96
N LYS A 42 19.02 0.32 -4.75
CA LYS A 42 17.59 -0.02 -4.85
C LYS A 42 17.14 -0.52 -3.46
N PRO A 43 16.19 0.16 -2.79
CA PRO A 43 15.64 -0.37 -1.56
C PRO A 43 15.08 -1.75 -1.86
N GLY A 44 15.59 -2.77 -1.17
CA GLY A 44 15.06 -4.12 -1.23
C GLY A 44 13.61 -4.06 -0.78
N ILE A 45 12.68 -4.22 -1.71
CA ILE A 45 11.27 -4.32 -1.39
C ILE A 45 11.05 -5.74 -0.91
N GLU A 46 10.89 -5.92 0.39
CA GLU A 46 10.48 -7.20 0.97
C GLU A 46 8.96 -7.18 1.16
N TYR A 47 8.30 -8.23 0.67
CA TYR A 47 6.86 -8.39 0.75
C TYR A 47 6.52 -9.29 1.93
N ARG A 48 5.73 -8.79 2.88
CA ARG A 48 5.13 -9.60 3.95
C ARG A 48 3.61 -9.58 3.84
N TYR A 49 2.94 -10.62 4.29
CA TYR A 49 1.49 -10.79 4.22
C TYR A 49 0.92 -10.88 5.63
N VAL A 50 -0.22 -10.26 5.87
CA VAL A 50 -0.96 -10.39 7.15
C VAL A 50 -2.08 -11.39 6.96
N CYS A 51 -2.08 -12.45 7.76
CA CYS A 51 -3.12 -13.46 7.78
C CYS A 51 -4.33 -12.98 8.60
N PRO A 52 -5.52 -13.60 8.43
CA PRO A 52 -6.74 -13.22 9.16
C PRO A 52 -6.65 -13.33 10.69
N ASP A 53 -5.73 -14.16 11.19
CA ASP A 53 -5.43 -14.31 12.62
C ASP A 53 -4.49 -13.22 13.17
N GLY A 54 -4.04 -12.29 12.33
CA GLY A 54 -3.10 -11.22 12.67
C GLY A 54 -1.63 -11.62 12.57
N SER A 55 -1.30 -12.85 12.15
CA SER A 55 0.09 -13.28 11.95
C SER A 55 0.71 -12.68 10.68
N ILE A 56 2.00 -12.39 10.72
CA ILE A 56 2.75 -11.84 9.57
C ILE A 56 3.64 -12.93 8.99
N VAL A 57 3.44 -13.25 7.72
CA VAL A 57 4.15 -14.32 7.01
C VAL A 57 4.86 -13.79 5.76
N GLY A 58 5.96 -14.43 5.35
CA GLY A 58 6.70 -14.04 4.14
C GLY A 58 6.06 -14.49 2.82
N LYS A 59 5.03 -15.37 2.87
CA LYS A 59 4.34 -15.90 1.70
C LYS A 59 2.86 -16.02 1.96
N ALA A 60 2.05 -15.62 0.98
CA ALA A 60 0.60 -15.67 1.09
C ALA A 60 0.05 -17.08 1.38
N SER A 61 0.68 -18.11 0.80
CA SER A 61 0.32 -19.52 0.99
C SER A 61 0.60 -20.07 2.39
N SER A 62 1.29 -19.29 3.25
CA SER A 62 1.53 -19.66 4.65
C SER A 62 0.38 -19.26 5.57
N CYS A 63 -0.61 -18.50 5.07
CA CYS A 63 -1.84 -18.26 5.81
C CYS A 63 -2.75 -19.49 5.70
N ILE A 64 -3.26 -19.95 6.85
CA ILE A 64 -4.37 -20.90 6.88
C ILE A 64 -5.59 -20.14 6.37
N LEU A 65 -6.17 -20.62 5.26
CA LEU A 65 -7.31 -20.05 4.54
C LEU A 65 -8.28 -19.22 5.43
N PRO A 66 -8.82 -18.10 4.92
CA PRO A 66 -8.77 -17.61 3.53
C PRO A 66 -7.50 -16.81 3.18
N GLU A 67 -7.29 -16.57 1.88
CA GLU A 67 -6.13 -15.85 1.31
C GLU A 67 -5.88 -14.48 1.99
N PRO A 68 -4.60 -14.09 2.20
CA PRO A 68 -4.26 -12.89 2.96
C PRO A 68 -4.68 -11.59 2.28
N GLU A 69 -5.26 -10.68 3.06
CA GLU A 69 -5.86 -9.43 2.59
C GLU A 69 -4.87 -8.26 2.44
N VAL A 70 -3.57 -8.42 2.77
CA VAL A 70 -2.66 -7.26 2.90
C VAL A 70 -1.26 -7.54 2.34
N ILE A 71 -0.79 -6.66 1.45
CA ILE A 71 0.60 -6.60 0.99
C ILE A 71 1.36 -5.59 1.85
N ILE A 72 2.20 -6.03 2.78
CA ILE A 72 3.13 -5.13 3.45
C ILE A 72 4.34 -4.92 2.54
N LYS A 73 4.50 -3.70 2.03
CA LYS A 73 5.69 -3.26 1.29
C LYS A 73 6.67 -2.62 2.27
N GLU A 74 7.54 -3.41 2.87
CA GLU A 74 8.49 -2.89 3.87
C GLU A 74 9.59 -2.08 3.17
N ILE A 75 9.63 -0.76 3.41
CA ILE A 75 10.75 0.10 3.00
C ILE A 75 11.67 0.23 4.22
N ASN A 76 12.71 -0.59 4.31
CA ASN A 76 13.72 -0.45 5.35
C ASN A 76 14.40 0.92 5.24
N ARG A 77 14.04 1.84 6.13
CA ARG A 77 14.77 3.09 6.39
C ARG A 77 15.66 2.90 7.62
N PRO A 78 16.73 3.70 7.78
CA PRO A 78 17.69 3.59 8.88
C PRO A 78 17.13 3.92 10.28
N CYS A 79 15.82 4.16 10.40
CA CYS A 79 15.08 4.26 11.65
C CYS A 79 13.95 3.22 11.54
N ASN A 80 13.69 2.41 12.58
CA ASN A 80 12.69 1.32 12.65
C ASN A 80 11.25 1.72 12.26
N GLU A 81 11.07 2.14 11.01
CA GLU A 81 9.85 2.67 10.42
C GLU A 81 9.52 1.79 9.22
N SER A 82 8.69 0.78 9.45
CA SER A 82 8.12 -0.02 8.36
C SER A 82 6.87 0.70 7.83
N ILE A 83 6.98 1.39 6.70
CA ILE A 83 5.82 1.99 6.04
C ILE A 83 5.03 0.86 5.36
N VAL A 84 3.85 0.54 5.88
CA VAL A 84 2.98 -0.50 5.30
C VAL A 84 2.06 0.12 4.25
N TYR A 85 2.04 -0.43 3.03
CA TYR A 85 1.17 0.04 1.95
C TYR A 85 0.01 -0.94 1.75
N VAL A 86 -1.16 -0.65 2.30
CA VAL A 86 -2.38 -1.43 2.03
C VAL A 86 -3.03 -0.86 0.76
N GLU A 87 -3.38 -1.71 -0.23
CA GLU A 87 -3.92 -1.23 -1.51
C GLU A 87 -5.12 -0.28 -1.34
N ASN A 88 -5.07 0.86 -2.06
CA ASN A 88 -6.02 1.98 -2.13
C ASN A 88 -6.07 3.00 -0.98
N TYR A 89 -5.30 2.86 0.11
CA TYR A 89 -5.15 3.93 1.12
C TYR A 89 -3.72 3.99 1.67
N THR A 90 -3.17 5.21 1.81
CA THR A 90 -1.85 5.40 2.46
C THR A 90 -2.04 5.38 3.97
N LEU A 91 -2.09 4.19 4.57
CA LEU A 91 -2.12 4.05 6.02
C LEU A 91 -0.69 3.96 6.55
N THR A 92 -0.20 5.01 7.20
CA THR A 92 1.09 4.93 7.91
C THR A 92 0.83 4.26 9.25
N ILE A 93 1.30 3.02 9.40
CA ILE A 93 1.32 2.32 10.68
C ILE A 93 2.78 2.13 11.11
N TYR A 94 3.02 2.20 12.41
CA TYR A 94 4.34 2.06 13.02
C TYR A 94 4.37 0.74 13.79
N VAL A 95 5.45 -0.02 13.66
CA VAL A 95 5.67 -1.24 14.44
C VAL A 95 6.68 -0.91 15.53
N CYS A 96 6.27 -1.02 16.79
CA CYS A 96 7.13 -0.74 17.94
C CYS A 96 8.08 -1.92 18.22
N GLU A 97 9.12 -1.71 19.04
CA GLU A 97 10.13 -2.76 19.35
C GLU A 97 9.54 -4.01 20.02
N ASN A 98 8.40 -3.88 20.71
CA ASN A 98 7.66 -4.98 21.31
C ASN A 98 6.78 -5.76 20.30
N GLY A 99 6.80 -5.38 19.01
CA GLY A 99 5.98 -5.96 17.95
C GLY A 99 4.55 -5.40 17.86
N SER A 100 4.15 -4.43 18.70
CA SER A 100 2.82 -3.83 18.61
C SER A 100 2.72 -2.87 17.42
N VAL A 101 1.56 -2.86 16.76
CA VAL A 101 1.28 -1.95 15.64
C VAL A 101 0.47 -0.77 16.15
N VAL A 102 0.96 0.45 15.93
CA VAL A 102 0.31 1.70 16.33
C VAL A 102 0.11 2.62 15.13
N SER A 103 -0.85 3.55 15.24
CA SER A 103 -1.13 4.52 14.18
C SER A 103 -0.28 5.80 14.26
N ASN A 104 0.39 6.02 15.40
CA ASN A 104 1.26 7.17 15.64
C ASN A 104 2.51 6.75 16.41
N ILE A 105 3.69 7.17 15.96
CA ILE A 105 4.99 6.78 16.55
C ILE A 105 5.13 7.20 18.02
N SER A 106 4.44 8.26 18.45
CA SER A 106 4.46 8.67 19.86
C SER A 106 3.86 7.61 20.80
N GLU A 107 2.99 6.74 20.29
CA GLU A 107 2.38 5.65 21.06
C GLU A 107 3.39 4.53 21.37
N CYS A 108 4.42 4.36 20.52
CA CYS A 108 5.50 3.40 20.75
C CYS A 108 6.40 3.75 21.93
N VAL A 109 6.44 5.02 22.36
CA VAL A 109 7.34 5.50 23.41
C VAL A 109 6.69 5.42 24.79
N THR A 110 5.36 5.37 24.87
CA THR A 110 4.62 5.50 26.14
C THR A 110 4.31 4.19 26.87
N THR A 111 4.70 3.02 26.36
CA THR A 111 4.33 1.74 27.00
C THR A 111 5.29 1.33 28.11
N THR A 112 5.40 2.16 29.15
CA THR A 112 5.83 1.72 30.49
C THR A 112 4.75 2.10 31.48
N SER A 113 3.66 1.35 31.54
CA SER A 113 2.95 1.00 32.77
C SER A 113 1.66 0.23 32.49
N THR A 114 1.54 -0.86 33.21
CA THR A 114 0.41 -1.76 33.40
C THR A 114 -0.91 -0.99 33.58
N THR A 115 -1.92 -1.26 32.75
CA THR A 115 -3.33 -1.03 33.13
C THR A 115 -4.22 -2.03 32.42
N SER A 116 -4.90 -2.87 33.19
CA SER A 116 -6.00 -3.71 32.75
C SER A 116 -7.15 -2.82 32.29
N THR A 117 -7.35 -2.71 30.98
CA THR A 117 -8.54 -2.08 30.41
C THR A 117 -9.47 -3.18 29.96
N THR A 118 -10.61 -3.31 30.63
CA THR A 118 -11.76 -4.07 30.12
C THR A 118 -12.30 -3.29 28.92
N THR A 119 -11.74 -3.55 27.74
CA THR A 119 -12.26 -2.98 26.50
C THR A 119 -13.49 -3.79 26.12
N THR A 120 -14.67 -3.25 26.39
CA THR A 120 -15.89 -3.67 25.69
C THR A 120 -15.71 -3.21 24.24
N THR A 121 -15.06 -4.02 23.43
CA THR A 121 -14.91 -3.81 22.00
C THR A 121 -16.29 -3.99 21.39
N LEU A 122 -17.06 -2.91 21.33
CA LEU A 122 -18.14 -2.83 20.36
C LEU A 122 -17.47 -2.77 18.99
N GLU A 123 -17.42 -3.93 18.36
CA GLU A 123 -16.84 -4.20 17.05
C GLU A 123 -17.65 -3.47 15.97
N PHE A 124 -17.56 -2.14 15.94
CA PHE A 124 -18.22 -1.30 14.94
C PHE A 124 -17.36 -1.18 13.70
N ASN A 125 -17.13 -2.32 13.05
CA ASN A 125 -16.42 -2.40 11.78
C ASN A 125 -17.38 -2.99 10.75
N SER A 126 -18.48 -2.27 10.43
CA SER A 126 -19.36 -2.73 9.34
C SER A 126 -18.66 -2.43 8.01
N ASP A 127 -18.43 -3.47 7.21
CA ASP A 127 -17.74 -3.37 5.92
C ASP A 127 -18.37 -2.35 4.96
N CYS A 128 -19.66 -2.01 5.14
CA CYS A 128 -20.32 -0.96 4.37
C CYS A 128 -19.81 0.44 4.68
N VAL A 129 -19.28 0.71 5.88
CA VAL A 129 -18.67 2.03 6.18
C VAL A 129 -17.45 2.26 5.29
N LYS A 130 -16.68 1.20 5.00
CA LYS A 130 -15.56 1.26 4.03
C LYS A 130 -16.06 1.51 2.61
N LEU A 131 -17.28 1.05 2.30
CA LEU A 131 -18.01 1.39 1.09
C LEU A 131 -18.73 2.74 1.23
N GLY A 132 -18.30 3.67 2.08
CA GLY A 132 -18.87 5.01 2.19
C GLY A 132 -20.35 5.09 2.62
N CYS A 133 -20.90 4.02 3.18
CA CYS A 133 -22.23 4.04 3.78
C CYS A 133 -22.17 4.59 5.22
N PRO A 134 -23.28 5.17 5.72
CA PRO A 134 -23.36 5.60 7.10
C PRO A 134 -23.25 4.42 8.08
N ARG A 135 -22.90 4.71 9.34
CA ARG A 135 -22.86 3.72 10.41
C ARG A 135 -24.25 3.11 10.62
N GLY A 136 -24.30 1.83 11.00
CA GLY A 136 -25.56 1.07 11.13
C GLY A 136 -26.02 0.41 9.84
N THR A 137 -25.32 0.65 8.71
CA THR A 137 -25.61 -0.04 7.45
C THR A 137 -25.15 -1.50 7.51
N GLU A 138 -26.06 -2.42 7.20
CA GLU A 138 -25.82 -3.87 7.08
C GLU A 138 -25.91 -4.39 5.64
N TYR A 139 -26.56 -3.63 4.76
CA TYR A 139 -26.74 -3.98 3.36
C TYR A 139 -26.46 -2.78 2.46
N VAL A 140 -25.90 -3.03 1.29
CA VAL A 140 -25.60 -2.02 0.29
C VAL A 140 -26.16 -2.46 -1.06
N GLY A 141 -26.77 -1.55 -1.81
CA GLY A 141 -27.36 -1.83 -3.12
C GLY A 141 -26.82 -0.94 -4.22
N SER A 142 -27.07 -1.35 -5.46
CA SER A 142 -26.74 -0.59 -6.67
C SER A 142 -27.99 -0.40 -7.52
N LYS A 143 -28.32 0.86 -7.82
CA LYS A 143 -29.42 1.18 -8.76
C LYS A 143 -29.16 0.62 -10.16
N LYS A 144 -27.89 0.61 -10.59
CA LYS A 144 -27.50 0.16 -11.92
C LYS A 144 -27.63 -1.35 -12.07
N ARG A 145 -27.21 -2.10 -11.04
CA ARG A 145 -27.26 -3.57 -11.03
C ARG A 145 -28.61 -4.13 -10.61
N ARG A 146 -29.43 -3.32 -9.94
CA ARG A 146 -30.75 -3.73 -9.43
C ARG A 146 -30.66 -4.81 -8.35
N GLU A 147 -29.54 -4.84 -7.64
CA GLU A 147 -29.23 -5.84 -6.62
C GLU A 147 -28.80 -5.16 -5.33
N TYR A 148 -29.06 -5.84 -4.20
CA TYR A 148 -28.50 -5.52 -2.90
C TYR A 148 -27.66 -6.67 -2.35
N TYR A 149 -26.68 -6.32 -1.53
CA TYR A 149 -25.64 -7.20 -1.02
C TYR A 149 -25.48 -6.96 0.49
N GLY A 150 -25.22 -8.00 1.27
CA GLY A 150 -24.78 -7.80 2.65
C GLY A 150 -23.40 -7.15 2.68
N CYS A 151 -23.09 -6.32 3.68
CA CYS A 151 -21.79 -5.63 3.77
C CYS A 151 -20.58 -6.58 3.71
N LYS A 152 -20.74 -7.80 4.25
CA LYS A 152 -19.69 -8.82 4.27
C LYS A 152 -19.49 -9.52 2.93
N CYS A 153 -20.38 -9.30 1.96
CA CYS A 153 -20.29 -9.90 0.63
C CYS A 153 -19.12 -9.30 -0.14
N TYR A 154 -18.14 -10.12 -0.53
CA TYR A 154 -16.96 -9.64 -1.26
C TYR A 154 -17.32 -8.92 -2.58
N ILE A 155 -18.40 -9.35 -3.24
CA ILE A 155 -18.89 -8.76 -4.50
C ILE A 155 -19.31 -7.30 -4.33
N SER A 156 -19.89 -6.96 -3.17
CA SER A 156 -20.34 -5.59 -2.87
C SER A 156 -19.20 -4.57 -2.97
N ARG A 157 -17.96 -4.99 -2.66
CA ARG A 157 -16.77 -4.14 -2.71
C ARG A 157 -16.33 -3.78 -4.13
N TYR A 158 -16.59 -4.64 -5.10
CA TYR A 158 -16.14 -4.46 -6.48
C TYR A 158 -17.24 -3.98 -7.44
N MET A 159 -18.50 -4.27 -7.09
CA MET A 159 -19.61 -4.10 -8.03
C MET A 159 -20.42 -2.81 -7.82
N ILE A 160 -20.23 -2.13 -6.70
CA ILE A 160 -21.00 -0.94 -6.31
C ILE A 160 -20.14 0.31 -6.49
N ASN A 161 -20.52 1.19 -7.43
CA ASN A 161 -19.86 2.48 -7.56
C ASN A 161 -20.43 3.47 -6.55
N GLU A 162 -19.69 4.54 -6.28
CA GLU A 162 -20.10 5.55 -5.30
C GLU A 162 -21.36 6.31 -5.72
N THR A 163 -21.55 6.47 -7.02
CA THR A 163 -22.62 7.30 -7.60
C THR A 163 -23.99 6.63 -7.61
N ASP A 164 -24.04 5.30 -7.56
CA ASP A 164 -25.28 4.51 -7.61
C ASP A 164 -25.51 3.66 -6.35
N ARG A 165 -24.69 3.90 -5.32
CA ARG A 165 -24.73 3.24 -4.02
C ARG A 165 -26.00 3.60 -3.25
N LEU A 166 -26.60 2.59 -2.65
CA LEU A 166 -27.70 2.69 -1.71
C LEU A 166 -27.30 1.94 -0.44
N CYS A 167 -27.65 2.48 0.73
CA CYS A 167 -27.26 1.91 2.01
C CYS A 167 -28.52 1.62 2.82
N PHE A 168 -28.61 0.41 3.37
CA PHE A 168 -29.76 -0.08 4.10
C PHE A 168 -29.34 -0.71 5.43
N GLU A 169 -30.14 -0.47 6.46
CA GLU A 169 -29.92 -1.01 7.80
C GLU A 169 -30.45 -2.46 7.93
N SER A 170 -31.27 -2.93 6.98
CA SER A 170 -31.87 -4.27 7.00
C SER A 170 -32.26 -4.77 5.61
N ILE A 171 -32.48 -6.08 5.49
CA ILE A 171 -33.04 -6.73 4.28
C ILE A 171 -34.38 -6.10 3.90
N GLN A 172 -35.27 -5.92 4.87
CA GLN A 172 -36.61 -5.37 4.65
C GLN A 172 -36.55 -3.95 4.06
N ALA A 173 -35.61 -3.13 4.53
CA ALA A 173 -35.39 -1.80 3.97
C ALA A 173 -34.87 -1.84 2.52
N ALA A 174 -34.03 -2.83 2.18
CA ALA A 174 -33.52 -3.01 0.82
C ALA A 174 -34.60 -3.52 -0.15
N GLU A 175 -35.41 -4.50 0.28
CA GLU A 175 -36.47 -5.10 -0.54
C GLU A 175 -37.67 -4.18 -0.74
N SER A 176 -38.00 -3.35 0.26
CA SER A 176 -39.05 -2.35 0.15
C SER A 176 -38.62 -1.09 -0.62
N PHE A 177 -37.35 -0.97 -0.98
CA PHE A 177 -36.86 0.18 -1.74
C PHE A 177 -37.28 0.09 -3.21
N VAL A 178 -38.11 1.04 -3.63
CA VAL A 178 -38.59 1.15 -5.01
C VAL A 178 -37.83 2.25 -5.75
N TYR A 179 -37.27 1.92 -6.91
CA TYR A 179 -36.68 2.87 -7.87
C TYR A 179 -37.36 2.77 -9.24
N ASP A 180 -37.22 3.82 -10.05
CA ASP A 180 -37.79 3.91 -11.42
C ASP A 180 -39.28 3.51 -11.51
N GLY A 181 -40.09 3.98 -10.54
CA GLY A 181 -41.55 3.94 -10.61
C GLY A 181 -42.22 2.58 -10.38
N ASN A 182 -41.47 1.49 -10.16
CA ASN A 182 -41.97 0.21 -9.60
C ASN A 182 -40.93 -0.92 -9.49
N LYS A 183 -39.63 -0.65 -9.67
CA LYS A 183 -38.61 -1.72 -9.58
C LYS A 183 -38.05 -1.80 -8.18
N THR A 184 -37.95 -3.01 -7.65
CA THR A 184 -37.29 -3.31 -6.38
C THR A 184 -35.86 -3.82 -6.63
N LEU A 185 -35.05 -3.83 -5.59
CA LEU A 185 -33.74 -4.46 -5.61
C LEU A 185 -33.89 -5.96 -5.33
N GLU A 186 -33.15 -6.78 -6.06
CA GLU A 186 -33.10 -8.22 -5.82
C GLU A 186 -31.92 -8.58 -4.88
N PRO A 187 -32.03 -9.61 -4.03
CA PRO A 187 -30.90 -10.07 -3.25
C PRO A 187 -29.79 -10.60 -4.17
N CYS A 188 -28.55 -10.35 -3.78
CA CYS A 188 -27.40 -10.98 -4.42
C CYS A 188 -27.46 -12.49 -4.21
N LYS A 189 -27.67 -13.23 -5.31
CA LYS A 189 -27.77 -14.69 -5.28
C LYS A 189 -26.56 -15.35 -4.63
N ILE A 190 -25.36 -14.89 -4.91
CA ILE A 190 -24.13 -15.52 -4.39
C ILE A 190 -23.98 -15.37 -2.87
N CYS A 191 -24.40 -14.23 -2.32
CA CYS A 191 -24.13 -13.89 -0.92
C CYS A 191 -25.36 -14.02 -0.01
N LEU A 192 -26.55 -14.16 -0.59
CA LEU A 192 -27.84 -14.12 0.11
C LEU A 192 -28.80 -15.23 -0.38
N GLU A 193 -28.32 -16.27 -1.10
CA GLU A 193 -29.20 -17.35 -1.61
C GLU A 193 -29.88 -18.22 -0.53
N ASP A 194 -29.40 -18.17 0.73
CA ASP A 194 -29.81 -19.12 1.78
C ASP A 194 -30.31 -18.46 3.10
N VAL A 195 -30.86 -17.25 3.03
CA VAL A 195 -31.47 -16.57 4.21
C VAL A 195 -32.98 -16.55 4.13
#